data_AF-A0A359I596-F1
#
_entry.id   AF-A0A359I596-F1
#
_cell.length_a   1.000
_cell.length_b   1.000
_cell.length_c   1.000
_cell.angle_alpha   90.00
_cell.angle_beta   90.00
_cell.angle_gamma   90.00
#
_symmetry.space_group_name_H-M   'P 1'
#
loop_
_entity.id
_entity.type
_entity.pdbx_description
1 polymer ?
#
loop_
_entity_poly.entity_id
_entity_poly.type
_entity_poly.pdbx_seq_one_letter_code
_entity_poly.pdbx_strand_id
1 'polypeptide(L)' 'MKKTYGVNGMMEWNAIIPVGRTSVRVHFTGGTVTGYGVSPATFTTDNPAVIHLIENSHWFRHRKIMLLKTEGSPARRK' A
#
# COMPACT_ATOMS: atom_id res chain seq x y z
N MET A 1 4.83 -11.83 -8.20
CA MET A 1 4.08 -11.92 -6.93
C MET A 1 3.36 -10.61 -6.73
N LYS A 2 2.04 -10.63 -6.62
CA LYS A 2 1.25 -9.40 -6.54
C LYS A 2 1.03 -9.03 -5.07
N LYS A 3 1.29 -7.78 -4.70
CA LYS A 3 1.15 -7.29 -3.32
C LYS A 3 0.13 -6.17 -3.27
N THR A 4 -0.68 -6.18 -2.23
CA THR A 4 -1.66 -5.13 -1.92
C THR A 4 -1.24 -4.44 -0.65
N TYR A 5 -1.07 -3.13 -0.74
CA TYR A 5 -0.76 -2.24 0.37
C TYR A 5 -1.99 -1.41 0.73
N GLY A 6 -2.10 -1.04 2.00
CA GLY A 6 -3.22 -0.29 2.53
C GLY A 6 -2.79 0.86 3.45
N VAL A 7 -3.60 1.91 3.48
CA VAL A 7 -3.43 3.10 4.33
C VAL A 7 -4.74 3.41 5.02
N ASN A 8 -4.72 3.36 6.35
CA ASN A 8 -5.92 3.59 7.17
C ASN A 8 -6.25 5.08 7.30
N GLY A 9 -7.54 5.39 7.43
CA GLY A 9 -8.03 6.73 7.75
C GLY A 9 -7.99 7.73 6.58
N MET A 10 -7.74 7.26 5.36
CA MET A 10 -7.73 8.09 4.15
C MET A 10 -8.59 7.43 3.07
N MET A 11 -9.38 8.24 2.36
CA MET A 11 -10.17 7.76 1.21
C MET A 11 -9.31 7.65 -0.04
N GLU A 12 -8.48 8.66 -0.27
CA GLU A 12 -7.45 8.70 -1.31
C GLU A 12 -6.17 9.29 -0.74
N TRP A 13 -5.03 8.78 -1.17
CA TRP A 13 -3.74 9.33 -0.79
C TRP A 13 -2.67 9.08 -1.85
N ASN A 14 -1.95 10.14 -2.19
CA ASN A 14 -0.81 10.07 -3.09
C ASN A 14 0.48 10.02 -2.25
N ALA A 15 1.03 8.82 -2.09
CA ALA A 15 2.32 8.63 -1.43
C ALA A 15 3.44 9.01 -2.39
N ILE A 16 4.19 10.06 -2.04
CA ILE A 16 5.40 10.45 -2.76
C ILE A 16 6.57 9.77 -2.06
N ILE A 17 7.25 8.86 -2.77
CA ILE A 17 8.41 8.12 -2.28
C ILE A 17 9.65 8.66 -3.01
N PRO A 18 10.55 9.37 -2.32
CA PRO A 18 11.79 9.84 -2.92
C PRO A 18 12.75 8.66 -3.15
N VAL A 19 13.35 8.60 -4.34
CA VAL A 19 14.28 7.56 -4.77
C VAL A 19 15.45 8.22 -5.49
N GLY A 20 16.54 8.46 -4.75
CA GLY A 20 17.70 9.18 -5.28
C GLY A 20 17.32 10.59 -5.76
N ARG A 21 17.37 10.82 -7.08
CA ARG A 21 17.01 12.11 -7.71
C ARG A 21 15.59 12.16 -8.28
N THR A 22 14.86 11.05 -8.24
CA THR A 22 13.47 10.98 -8.72
C THR A 22 12.51 10.72 -7.58
N SER A 23 11.21 10.92 -7.82
CA SER A 23 10.16 10.60 -6.87
C SER A 23 9.10 9.75 -7.55
N VAL A 24 8.74 8.64 -6.91
CA VAL A 24 7.68 7.77 -7.38
C VAL A 24 6.39 8.13 -6.65
N ARG A 25 5.33 8.36 -7.42
CA ARG A 25 3.98 8.59 -6.89
C ARG A 25 3.21 7.28 -6.88
N VAL A 26 2.77 6.87 -5.70
CA VAL A 26 1.89 5.71 -5.51
C VAL A 26 0.52 6.23 -5.09
N HIS A 27 -0.49 5.98 -5.91
CA HIS A 27 -1.85 6.43 -5.66
C HIS A 27 -2.65 5.34 -4.95
N PHE A 28 -2.95 5.57 -3.67
CA PHE A 28 -3.85 4.74 -2.88
C PHE A 28 -5.28 5.27 -3.03
N THR A 29 -6.21 4.39 -3.39
CA THR A 29 -7.61 4.75 -3.67
C THR A 29 -8.57 3.74 -3.08
N GLY A 30 -9.87 4.06 -3.11
CA GLY A 30 -10.92 3.14 -2.67
C GLY A 30 -11.03 3.00 -1.15
N GLY A 31 -10.41 3.91 -0.40
CA GLY A 31 -10.68 4.02 1.02
C GLY A 31 -12.06 4.62 1.22
N THR A 32 -12.79 4.15 2.22
CA THR A 32 -14.10 4.68 2.55
C THR A 32 -14.13 5.06 4.02
N VAL A 33 -14.66 6.22 4.33
CA VAL A 33 -14.91 6.66 5.70
C VAL A 33 -16.41 6.84 5.82
N THR A 34 -17.07 5.92 6.51
CA THR A 34 -18.52 5.94 6.74
C THR A 34 -18.79 5.90 8.23
N GLY A 35 -19.99 6.32 8.65
CA GLY A 35 -20.40 6.23 10.06
C GLY A 35 -20.42 4.81 10.63
N TYR A 36 -20.41 3.78 9.76
CA TYR A 36 -20.39 2.37 10.13
C TYR A 36 -18.99 1.76 10.16
N GLY A 37 -17.98 2.44 9.61
CA GLY A 37 -16.63 1.90 9.55
C GLY A 37 -15.71 2.61 8.56
N VAL A 38 -14.43 2.30 8.69
CA VAL A 38 -13.34 2.84 7.87
C VAL A 38 -12.72 1.70 7.07
N SER A 39 -12.77 1.80 5.74
CA SER A 39 -11.96 0.95 4.85
C SER A 39 -10.69 1.70 4.44
N PRO A 40 -9.52 1.05 4.50
CA PRO A 40 -8.28 1.67 4.06
C PRO A 40 -8.28 1.92 2.55
N ALA A 41 -7.61 3.00 2.13
CA ALA A 41 -7.22 3.17 0.75
C ALA A 41 -6.17 2.12 0.39
N THR A 42 -6.33 1.45 -0.75
CA THR A 42 -5.46 0.35 -1.16
C THR A 42 -4.73 0.65 -2.46
N PHE A 43 -3.56 0.05 -2.61
CA PHE A 43 -2.78 0.07 -3.84
C PHE A 43 -2.26 -1.34 -4.09
N THR A 44 -2.50 -1.86 -5.29
CA THR A 44 -2.08 -3.21 -5.66
C THR A 44 -1.11 -3.15 -6.83
N THR A 45 0.02 -3.83 -6.72
CA THR A 45 1.04 -3.89 -7.76
C THR A 45 1.72 -5.25 -7.78
N ASP A 46 2.10 -5.71 -8.97
CA ASP A 46 2.96 -6.87 -9.19
C ASP A 46 4.40 -6.48 -9.55
N ASN A 47 4.68 -5.19 -9.71
CA ASN A 47 5.99 -4.70 -10.10
C ASN A 47 6.98 -4.80 -8.92
N PRO A 48 8.05 -5.63 -9.02
CA PRO A 48 9.00 -5.83 -7.93
C PRO A 48 9.76 -4.55 -7.55
N ALA A 49 9.98 -3.62 -8.49
CA ALA A 49 10.61 -2.35 -8.19
C ALA A 49 9.72 -1.49 -7.27
N VAL A 50 8.42 -1.36 -7.58
CA VAL A 50 7.47 -0.59 -6.78
C VAL A 50 7.29 -1.22 -5.39
N ILE A 51 7.22 -2.55 -5.32
CA ILE A 51 7.20 -3.31 -4.05
C ILE A 51 8.43 -2.96 -3.20
N HIS A 52 9.63 -3.05 -3.78
CA HIS A 52 10.87 -2.75 -3.07
C HIS A 52 10.93 -1.29 -2.61
N LEU A 53 10.43 -0.36 -3.42
CA LEU A 53 10.35 1.06 -3.08
C LEU A 53 9.40 1.34 -1.92
N ILE A 54 8.20 0.75 -1.94
CA ILE A 54 7.23 0.91 -0.86
C ILE A 54 7.81 0.34 0.44
N GLU A 55 8.35 -0.89 0.41
CA GLU A 55 8.86 -1.56 1.61
C GLU A 55 10.10 -0.86 2.21
N ASN A 56 10.91 -0.20 1.39
CA ASN A 56 12.04 0.60 1.87
C ASN A 56 11.66 2.05 2.24
N SER A 57 10.47 2.52 1.87
CA SER A 57 10.04 3.88 2.14
C SER A 57 9.86 4.13 3.64
N HIS A 58 10.04 5.40 4.04
CA HIS A 58 9.79 5.80 5.43
C HIS A 58 8.33 5.54 5.83
N TRP A 59 7.37 5.67 4.91
CA TRP A 59 5.94 5.43 5.19
C TRP A 59 5.65 4.00 5.62
N PHE A 60 6.31 3.02 5.01
CA PHE A 60 6.18 1.62 5.39
C PHE A 60 6.88 1.33 6.72
N ARG A 61 8.09 1.89 6.92
CA ARG A 61 8.83 1.77 8.20
C ARG A 61 8.08 2.36 9.39
N HIS A 62 7.36 3.48 9.19
CA HIS A 62 6.52 4.12 10.21
C HIS A 62 5.11 3.51 10.31
N ARG A 63 4.86 2.37 9.66
CA ARG A 63 3.57 1.66 9.64
C ARG A 63 2.37 2.49 9.14
N LYS A 64 2.63 3.55 8.37
CA LYS A 64 1.57 4.30 7.68
C LYS A 64 1.02 3.51 6.50
N ILE A 65 1.91 2.89 5.72
CA ILE A 65 1.56 1.91 4.69
C ILE A 65 1.72 0.52 5.28
N MET A 66 0.70 -0.32 5.16
CA MET A 66 0.69 -1.69 5.64
C MET A 66 0.52 -2.67 4.49
N LEU A 67 1.20 -3.81 4.54
CA LEU A 67 0.96 -4.91 3.60
C LEU A 67 -0.33 -5.65 4.01
N LEU A 68 -1.34 -5.64 3.14
CA LEU A 68 -2.63 -6.27 3.38
C LEU A 68 -2.72 -7.68 2.80
N LYS A 69 -2.23 -7.86 1.56
CA LYS A 69 -2.35 -9.14 0.85
C LYS A 69 -1.13 -9.38 -0.03
N THR A 70 -0.74 -10.65 -0.14
CA THR A 70 0.30 -11.12 -1.05
C THR A 70 -0.29 -12.26 -1.88
N GLU A 71 -0.65 -11.99 -3.13
CA GLU A 71 -1.05 -12.98 -4.11
C GLU A 71 0.19 -13.76 -4.58
N GLY A 72 0.29 -15.00 -4.12
CA GLY A 72 1.44 -15.89 -4.33
C GLY A 72 1.78 -16.79 -3.14
N SER A 73 1.15 -16.60 -1.97
CA SER A 73 1.22 -17.57 -0.88
C SER A 73 0.03 -18.54 -1.01
N PRO A 74 0.22 -19.88 -0.96
CA PRO A 74 -0.91 -20.79 -0.90
C PRO A 74 -1.73 -20.38 0.31
N ALA A 75 -3.03 -20.14 0.07
CA ALA A 75 -3.98 -19.83 1.11
C ALA A 75 -3.75 -20.78 2.28
N ARG A 76 -3.54 -20.23 3.48
CA ARG A 76 -3.60 -21.00 4.71
C ARG A 76 -5.03 -21.52 4.82
N ARG A 77 -5.28 -22.67 4.19
CA ARG A 77 -6.50 -23.46 4.30
C ARG A 77 -6.52 -23.92 5.76
N LYS A 78 -7.45 -23.35 6.54
CA LYS A 78 -7.84 -23.93 7.83
C LYS A 78 -8.52 -25.27 7.59
#